data_AF-A0A968FXK9-F1
#
_entry.id   AF-A0A968FXK9-F1
#
_cell.length_a   1.000
_cell.length_b   1.000
_cell.length_c   1.000
_cell.angle_alpha   90.00
_cell.angle_beta   90.00
_cell.angle_gamma   90.00
#
_symmetry.space_group_name_H-M   'P 1'
#
loop_
_entity.id
_entity.type
_entity.pdbx_description
1 polymer ?
#
loop_
_entity_poly.entity_id
_entity_poly.type
_entity_poly.pdbx_seq_one_letter_code
_entity_poly.pdbx_strand_id
1 'polypeptide(L)'
;SQFFKAPLFNKKYAEREIHAVNSEHDKNKRNDHWRAGYVVNLVAEEGHPISNFGTGNLETLKGTRRERLLDFHEKYYAARNMKLVILSHLPLSAQEKLAREYFEDIPDHPVKHPDIDPAYRKPLENQYRFLKIKMIKDLRSLDLEFPTIRLKDHQASKPASIVGS
;
A
#
# COMPACT_ATOMS: atom_id res chain seq x y z
N SER A 1 -11.95 16.42 7.30
CA SER A 1 -11.90 16.15 5.83
C SER A 1 -10.92 17.04 5.06
N GLN A 2 -10.45 18.18 5.57
CA GLN A 2 -9.58 19.12 4.83
C GLN A 2 -8.31 18.50 4.21
N PHE A 3 -7.78 17.43 4.81
CA PHE A 3 -6.66 16.67 4.26
C PHE A 3 -6.89 16.15 2.84
N PHE A 4 -8.15 15.88 2.47
CA PHE A 4 -8.56 15.35 1.17
C PHE A 4 -9.02 16.44 0.19
N LYS A 5 -9.12 17.70 0.65
CA LYS A 5 -9.65 18.83 -0.12
C LYS A 5 -8.56 19.79 -0.55
N ALA A 6 -7.77 20.25 0.42
CA ALA A 6 -6.81 21.32 0.23
C ALA A 6 -5.57 21.13 1.12
N PRO A 7 -4.79 20.05 0.92
CA PRO A 7 -3.54 19.86 1.66
C PRO A 7 -2.53 20.95 1.30
N LEU A 8 -1.93 21.56 2.32
CA LEU A 8 -0.97 22.65 2.11
C LEU A 8 0.40 22.16 1.62
N PHE A 9 0.81 20.95 2.03
CA PHE A 9 2.14 20.38 1.79
C PHE A 9 3.27 21.39 2.04
N ASN A 10 3.25 22.03 3.21
CA ASN A 10 4.23 23.04 3.59
C ASN A 10 5.64 22.43 3.63
N LYS A 11 6.58 23.07 2.94
CA LYS A 11 7.97 22.61 2.76
C LYS A 11 8.67 22.27 4.09
N LYS A 12 8.53 23.11 5.11
CA LYS A 12 9.17 22.90 6.42
C LYS A 12 8.69 21.62 7.10
N TYR A 13 7.38 21.36 7.04
CA TYR A 13 6.82 20.14 7.61
C TYR A 13 7.12 18.91 6.76
N ALA A 14 7.15 19.05 5.44
CA ALA A 14 7.54 17.97 4.53
C ALA A 14 8.99 17.51 4.77
N GLU A 15 9.94 18.43 4.97
CA GLU A 15 11.32 18.08 5.31
C GLU A 15 11.41 17.30 6.63
N ARG A 16 10.68 17.73 7.65
CA ARG A 16 10.60 16.99 8.92
C ARG A 16 9.96 15.62 8.76
N GLU A 17 8.92 15.51 7.93
CA GLU A 17 8.22 14.26 7.65
C GLU A 17 9.13 13.25 6.94
N ILE A 18 9.99 13.70 6.03
CA ILE A 18 10.99 12.84 5.36
C ILE A 18 11.92 12.18 6.39
N HIS A 19 12.33 12.90 7.44
CA HIS A 19 13.13 12.31 8.52
C HIS A 19 12.33 11.27 9.33
N ALA A 20 11.05 11.52 9.60
CA ALA A 20 10.18 10.55 10.27
C ALA A 20 10.02 9.27 9.44
N VAL A 21 9.78 9.38 8.13
CA VAL A 21 9.72 8.24 7.20
C VAL A 21 11.05 7.48 7.17
N ASN A 22 12.18 8.19 7.14
CA ASN A 22 13.49 7.54 7.20
C ASN A 22 13.68 6.75 8.50
N SER A 23 13.30 7.33 9.66
CA SER A 23 13.36 6.63 10.94
C SER A 23 12.45 5.40 10.99
N GLU A 24 11.27 5.45 10.35
CA GLU A 24 10.41 4.28 10.20
C GLU A 24 11.10 3.18 9.37
N HIS A 25 11.71 3.54 8.25
CA HIS A 25 12.45 2.59 7.44
C HIS A 25 13.63 1.97 8.21
N ASP A 26 14.41 2.79 8.94
CA ASP A 26 15.54 2.31 9.74
C ASP A 26 15.10 1.36 10.86
N LYS A 27 13.94 1.60 11.48
CA LYS A 27 13.32 0.65 12.42
C LYS A 27 12.99 -0.68 11.72
N ASN A 28 12.43 -0.63 10.52
CA ASN A 28 12.00 -1.81 9.77
C ASN A 28 13.19 -2.63 9.23
N LYS A 29 14.37 -2.03 8.99
CA LYS A 29 15.58 -2.73 8.54
C LYS A 29 16.02 -3.87 9.46
N ARG A 30 15.70 -3.79 10.77
CA ARG A 30 16.03 -4.81 11.78
C ARG A 30 14.89 -5.81 12.04
N ASN A 31 13.76 -5.67 11.36
CA ASN A 31 12.62 -6.55 11.53
C ASN A 31 12.63 -7.64 10.44
N ASP A 32 12.77 -8.89 10.86
CA ASP A 32 12.86 -10.04 9.93
C ASP A 32 11.65 -10.18 9.01
N HIS A 33 10.44 -9.83 9.47
CA HIS A 33 9.24 -9.88 8.63
C HIS A 33 9.33 -8.88 7.46
N TRP A 34 9.71 -7.63 7.73
CA TRP A 34 9.90 -6.61 6.70
C TRP A 34 11.03 -6.98 5.73
N ARG A 35 12.13 -7.52 6.26
CA ARG A 35 13.28 -7.95 5.44
C ARG A 35 12.91 -9.10 4.51
N ALA A 36 12.30 -10.15 5.05
CA ALA A 36 11.92 -11.33 4.29
C ALA A 36 10.90 -10.95 3.20
N GLY A 37 9.87 -10.18 3.56
CA GLY A 37 8.88 -9.69 2.60
C GLY A 37 9.50 -8.85 1.47
N TYR A 38 10.45 -7.96 1.80
CA TYR A 38 11.15 -7.19 0.77
C TYR A 38 11.96 -8.08 -0.17
N VAL A 39 12.73 -9.05 0.35
CA VAL A 39 13.50 -10.00 -0.48
C VAL A 39 12.59 -10.85 -1.36
N VAL A 40 11.46 -11.31 -0.83
CA VAL A 40 10.45 -12.05 -1.59
C VAL A 40 9.86 -11.19 -2.71
N ASN A 41 9.60 -9.91 -2.48
CA ASN A 41 9.07 -9.02 -3.53
C ASN A 41 10.10 -8.69 -4.63
N LEU A 42 11.39 -8.71 -4.33
CA LEU A 42 12.46 -8.48 -5.32
C LEU A 42 12.55 -9.57 -6.39
N VAL A 43 11.94 -10.75 -6.17
CA VAL A 43 11.92 -11.82 -7.19
C VAL A 43 10.76 -11.70 -8.17
N ALA A 44 9.96 -10.65 -8.08
CA ALA A 44 8.94 -10.33 -9.07
C ALA A 44 9.55 -10.07 -10.46
N GLU A 45 8.73 -10.15 -11.50
CA GLU A 45 9.17 -9.79 -12.85
C GLU A 45 9.68 -8.34 -12.90
N GLU A 46 10.67 -8.11 -13.75
CA GLU A 46 11.27 -6.79 -13.94
C GLU A 46 10.19 -5.76 -14.31
N GLY A 47 10.23 -4.60 -13.66
CA GLY A 47 9.27 -3.53 -13.86
C GLY A 47 7.92 -3.72 -13.13
N HIS A 48 7.66 -4.88 -12.50
CA HIS A 48 6.43 -5.07 -11.76
C HIS A 48 6.43 -4.21 -10.46
N PRO A 49 5.35 -3.43 -10.19
CA PRO A 49 5.35 -2.44 -9.10
C PRO A 49 5.47 -3.02 -7.69
N ILE A 50 5.20 -4.32 -7.50
CA ILE A 50 5.36 -4.99 -6.19
C ILE A 50 6.82 -4.97 -5.69
N SER A 51 7.78 -4.88 -6.62
CA SER A 51 9.22 -4.81 -6.31
C SER A 51 9.67 -3.42 -5.84
N ASN A 52 8.81 -2.40 -5.99
CA ASN A 52 9.15 -1.03 -5.61
C ASN A 52 9.38 -0.90 -4.10
N PHE A 53 10.32 -0.03 -3.74
CA PHE A 53 10.54 0.35 -2.36
C PHE A 53 9.46 1.34 -1.88
N GLY A 54 8.36 0.79 -1.35
CA GLY A 54 7.16 1.57 -1.01
C GLY A 54 7.26 2.43 0.26
N THR A 55 8.13 2.10 1.21
CA THR A 55 8.28 2.89 2.45
C THR A 55 8.89 4.26 2.16
N GLY A 56 9.88 4.31 1.26
CA GLY A 56 10.73 5.48 1.08
C GLY A 56 11.74 5.67 2.22
N ASN A 57 12.73 6.52 1.98
CA ASN A 57 13.74 6.91 2.95
C ASN A 57 14.32 8.28 2.58
N LEU A 58 15.36 8.72 3.27
CA LEU A 58 16.00 10.00 2.95
C LEU A 58 16.54 10.04 1.52
N GLU A 59 17.08 8.95 0.99
CA GLU A 59 17.60 8.89 -0.38
C GLU A 59 16.50 9.05 -1.43
N THR A 60 15.39 8.31 -1.28
CA THR A 60 14.31 8.32 -2.28
C THR A 60 13.41 9.55 -2.20
N LEU A 61 13.34 10.21 -1.04
CA LEU A 61 12.44 11.35 -0.82
C LEU A 61 13.16 12.69 -0.77
N LYS A 62 14.50 12.72 -0.65
CA LYS A 62 15.26 13.98 -0.69
C LYS A 62 15.03 14.70 -2.01
N GLY A 63 14.74 16.00 -1.90
CA GLY A 63 14.42 16.82 -3.07
C GLY A 63 13.00 16.62 -3.60
N THR A 64 12.13 15.89 -2.90
CA THR A 64 10.69 15.86 -3.22
C THR A 64 10.16 17.29 -3.22
N ARG A 65 9.64 17.70 -4.37
CA ARG A 65 9.07 19.03 -4.57
C ARG A 65 7.59 19.03 -4.20
N ARG A 66 7.10 20.14 -3.66
CA ARG A 66 5.70 20.29 -3.25
C ARG A 66 4.74 20.00 -4.40
N GLU A 67 5.11 20.40 -5.61
CA GLU A 67 4.34 20.19 -6.83
C GLU A 67 4.10 18.70 -7.07
N ARG A 68 5.09 17.83 -6.81
CA ARG A 68 4.92 16.37 -6.98
C ARG A 68 3.89 15.78 -6.03
N LEU A 69 3.79 16.32 -4.81
CA LEU A 69 2.78 15.91 -3.83
C LEU A 69 1.39 16.39 -4.25
N LEU A 70 1.29 17.61 -4.77
CA LEU A 70 0.05 18.16 -5.34
C LEU A 70 -0.39 17.38 -6.56
N ASP A 71 0.51 17.09 -7.50
CA ASP A 71 0.23 16.30 -8.70
C ASP A 71 -0.31 14.91 -8.33
N PHE A 72 0.29 14.26 -7.33
CA PHE A 72 -0.19 12.96 -6.84
C PHE A 72 -1.56 13.07 -6.19
N HIS A 73 -1.77 14.09 -5.36
CA HIS A 73 -3.06 14.36 -4.72
C HIS A 73 -4.15 14.61 -5.78
N GLU A 74 -3.94 15.56 -6.68
CA GLU A 74 -4.88 15.87 -7.77
C GLU A 74 -5.14 14.66 -8.68
N LYS A 75 -4.15 13.81 -8.92
CA LYS A 75 -4.33 12.62 -9.77
C LYS A 75 -5.19 11.53 -9.14
N TYR A 76 -5.07 11.29 -7.82
CA TYR A 76 -5.62 10.09 -7.19
C TYR A 76 -6.63 10.34 -6.06
N TYR A 77 -6.65 11.52 -5.45
CA TYR A 77 -7.55 11.87 -4.35
C TYR A 77 -8.87 12.44 -4.89
N ALA A 78 -9.67 11.59 -5.54
CA ALA A 78 -11.04 11.88 -5.95
C ALA A 78 -12.06 11.25 -5.01
N ALA A 79 -13.20 11.91 -4.76
CA ALA A 79 -14.28 11.38 -3.93
C ALA A 79 -14.73 9.96 -4.37
N ARG A 80 -14.86 9.69 -5.68
CA ARG A 80 -15.21 8.34 -6.18
C ARG A 80 -14.21 7.24 -5.84
N ASN A 81 -12.95 7.61 -5.56
CA ASN A 81 -11.87 6.71 -5.19
C ASN A 81 -11.73 6.53 -3.67
N MET A 82 -12.60 7.15 -2.88
CA MET A 82 -12.57 7.10 -1.42
C MET A 82 -13.66 6.21 -0.84
N LYS A 83 -13.41 5.70 0.37
CA LYS A 83 -14.40 5.03 1.23
C LYS A 83 -14.30 5.67 2.61
N LEU A 84 -15.45 6.05 3.18
CA LEU A 84 -15.56 6.65 4.50
C LEU A 84 -16.29 5.69 5.44
N VAL A 85 -15.75 5.50 6.64
CA VAL A 85 -16.42 4.79 7.74
C VAL A 85 -16.47 5.72 8.93
N ILE A 86 -17.65 5.89 9.51
CA ILE A 86 -17.88 6.64 10.74
C ILE A 86 -18.43 5.66 11.78
N LEU A 87 -17.82 5.63 12.96
CA LEU A 87 -18.30 4.88 14.11
C LEU A 87 -18.62 5.87 15.22
N SER A 88 -19.87 5.90 15.65
CA SER A 88 -20.34 6.82 16.70
C SER A 88 -21.55 6.23 17.43
N HIS A 89 -21.80 6.73 18.65
CA HIS A 89 -23.02 6.44 19.40
C HIS A 89 -24.25 7.19 18.87
N LEU A 90 -24.05 8.16 17.97
CA LEU A 90 -25.12 8.94 17.39
C LEU A 90 -26.04 8.09 16.49
N PRO A 91 -27.33 8.44 16.37
CA PRO A 91 -28.22 7.81 15.39
C PRO A 91 -27.68 7.92 13.95
N LEU A 92 -28.06 6.98 13.08
CA LEU A 92 -27.59 6.94 11.70
C LEU A 92 -27.85 8.24 10.94
N SER A 93 -29.01 8.89 11.15
CA SER A 93 -29.36 10.16 10.51
C SER A 93 -28.42 11.30 10.90
N ALA A 94 -27.98 11.36 12.16
CA ALA A 94 -27.00 12.34 12.61
C ALA A 94 -25.61 12.06 12.02
N GLN A 95 -25.21 10.78 11.93
CA GLN A 95 -23.95 10.39 11.30
C GLN A 95 -23.95 10.73 9.80
N GLU A 96 -25.06 10.51 9.10
CA GLU A 96 -25.21 10.90 7.69
C GLU A 96 -25.06 12.41 7.51
N LYS A 97 -25.71 13.21 8.37
CA LYS A 97 -25.59 14.67 8.33
C LYS A 97 -24.14 15.11 8.48
N LEU A 98 -23.42 14.56 9.45
CA LEU A 98 -22.00 14.85 9.66
C LEU A 98 -21.14 14.39 8.46
N ALA A 99 -21.44 13.24 7.87
CA ALA A 99 -20.74 12.78 6.68
C ALA A 99 -20.89 13.78 5.53
N ARG A 100 -22.11 14.27 5.27
CA ARG A 100 -22.37 15.30 4.24
C ARG A 100 -21.66 16.60 4.57
N GLU A 101 -21.89 17.12 5.78
CA GLU A 101 -21.31 18.39 6.24
C GLU A 101 -19.78 18.45 6.07
N TYR A 102 -19.08 17.36 6.38
CA TYR A 102 -17.62 17.35 6.32
C TYR A 102 -17.06 16.84 4.99
N PHE A 103 -17.71 15.92 4.27
CA PHE A 103 -17.07 15.19 3.16
C PHE A 103 -17.75 15.38 1.79
N GLU A 104 -18.92 16.03 1.70
CA GLU A 104 -19.65 16.20 0.43
C GLU A 104 -18.91 17.04 -0.62
N ASP A 105 -18.14 18.02 -0.17
CA ASP A 105 -17.34 18.95 -0.98
C ASP A 105 -15.93 18.43 -1.30
N ILE A 106 -15.64 17.14 -1.09
CA ILE A 106 -14.40 16.54 -1.60
C ILE A 106 -14.48 16.50 -3.14
N PRO A 107 -13.48 17.03 -3.86
CA PRO A 107 -13.50 17.04 -5.32
C PRO A 107 -13.66 15.64 -5.90
N ASP A 108 -14.48 15.52 -6.94
CA ASP A 108 -14.65 14.29 -7.70
C ASP A 108 -14.18 14.46 -9.13
N HIS A 109 -13.48 13.45 -9.65
CA HIS A 109 -13.02 13.38 -11.02
C HIS A 109 -12.71 11.92 -11.40
N PRO A 110 -12.70 11.57 -12.69
CA PRO A 110 -12.25 10.25 -13.13
C PRO A 110 -10.82 9.96 -12.65
N VAL A 111 -10.61 8.77 -12.11
CA VAL A 111 -9.28 8.26 -11.72
C VAL A 111 -8.95 7.07 -12.60
N LYS A 112 -7.86 7.17 -13.35
CA LYS A 112 -7.30 6.02 -14.08
C LYS A 112 -6.41 5.23 -13.13
N HIS A 113 -6.87 4.05 -12.74
CA HIS A 113 -6.05 3.12 -11.98
C HIS A 113 -4.88 2.63 -12.84
N PRO A 114 -3.68 2.44 -12.26
CA PRO A 114 -2.61 1.74 -12.93
C PRO A 114 -3.09 0.35 -13.35
N ASP A 115 -2.81 -0.03 -14.60
CA ASP A 115 -2.95 -1.42 -15.04
C ASP A 115 -1.75 -2.19 -14.49
N ILE A 116 -2.01 -3.20 -13.67
CA ILE A 116 -1.00 -3.99 -12.99
C ILE A 116 -1.18 -5.42 -13.46
N ASP A 117 -0.12 -5.98 -14.05
CA ASP A 117 -0.13 -7.37 -14.50
C ASP A 117 -0.44 -8.29 -13.30
N PRO A 118 -1.51 -9.10 -13.34
CA PRO A 118 -1.80 -10.05 -12.27
C PRO A 118 -0.68 -11.10 -12.10
N ALA A 119 0.10 -11.37 -13.15
CA ALA A 119 1.22 -12.29 -13.14
C ALA A 119 2.53 -11.59 -12.73
N TYR A 120 2.65 -11.26 -11.44
CA TYR A 120 3.85 -10.63 -10.90
C TYR A 120 5.09 -11.55 -10.86
N ARG A 121 4.93 -12.85 -11.11
CA ARG A 121 5.99 -13.85 -11.32
C ARG A 121 5.57 -14.82 -12.41
N LYS A 122 6.47 -15.12 -13.35
CA LYS A 122 6.20 -16.16 -14.35
C LYS A 122 6.15 -17.57 -13.73
N PRO A 123 5.29 -18.46 -14.27
CA PRO A 123 5.33 -19.88 -13.93
C PRO A 123 6.73 -20.46 -14.15
N LEU A 124 7.11 -21.42 -13.32
CA LEU A 124 8.45 -22.00 -13.32
C LEU A 124 8.51 -23.38 -14.01
N GLU A 125 7.45 -23.82 -14.69
CA GLU A 125 7.34 -25.10 -15.44
C GLU A 125 8.22 -26.26 -14.90
N ASN A 126 7.69 -27.03 -13.94
CA ASN A 126 8.40 -28.12 -13.25
C ASN A 126 9.68 -27.71 -12.49
N GLN A 127 9.89 -26.42 -12.25
CA GLN A 127 10.95 -25.89 -11.40
C GLN A 127 10.38 -25.18 -10.17
N TYR A 128 11.26 -24.89 -9.21
CA TYR A 128 10.97 -24.10 -8.04
C TYR A 128 12.03 -23.02 -7.87
N ARG A 129 11.66 -21.92 -7.22
CA ARG A 129 12.62 -20.92 -6.72
C ARG A 129 12.88 -21.22 -5.25
N PHE A 130 14.15 -21.36 -4.89
CA PHE A 130 14.56 -21.53 -3.51
C PHE A 130 15.24 -20.27 -3.01
N LEU A 131 14.63 -19.62 -2.01
CA LEU A 131 15.16 -18.40 -1.39
C LEU A 131 15.67 -18.73 0.00
N LYS A 132 16.98 -18.57 0.20
CA LYS A 132 17.61 -18.69 1.52
C LYS A 132 17.82 -17.30 2.12
N ILE A 133 17.01 -16.94 3.12
CA ILE A 133 17.07 -15.64 3.78
C ILE A 133 17.74 -15.79 5.14
N LYS A 134 18.82 -15.03 5.35
CA LYS A 134 19.47 -14.96 6.67
C LYS A 134 18.69 -14.01 7.58
N MET A 135 18.08 -14.57 8.61
CA MET A 135 17.37 -13.82 9.65
C MET A 135 18.34 -13.17 10.64
N ILE A 136 17.89 -12.10 11.28
CA ILE A 136 18.59 -11.41 12.38
C ILE A 136 18.38 -12.19 13.67
N LYS A 137 17.14 -12.58 13.96
CA LYS A 137 16.82 -13.45 15.09
C LYS A 137 17.26 -14.89 14.78
N ASP A 138 17.53 -15.65 15.83
CA ASP A 138 17.71 -17.11 15.72
C ASP A 138 16.35 -17.77 15.51
N LEU A 139 15.86 -17.69 14.28
CA LEU A 139 14.59 -18.26 13.83
C LEU A 139 14.85 -19.16 12.63
N ARG A 140 14.11 -20.26 12.58
CA ARG A 140 14.12 -21.22 11.48
C ARG A 140 12.69 -21.40 11.02
N SER A 141 12.40 -20.94 9.81
CA SER A 141 11.10 -21.09 9.16
C SER A 141 11.28 -21.62 7.75
N LEU A 142 10.25 -22.30 7.27
CA LEU A 142 10.10 -22.68 5.87
C LEU A 142 8.75 -22.15 5.40
N ASP A 143 8.78 -21.24 4.43
CA ASP A 143 7.60 -20.70 3.80
C ASP A 143 7.49 -21.30 2.39
N LEU A 144 6.32 -21.88 2.07
CA LEU A 144 5.99 -22.39 0.75
C LEU A 144 4.95 -21.47 0.11
N GLU A 145 5.32 -20.85 -1.01
CA GLU A 145 4.46 -19.90 -1.71
C GLU A 145 4.03 -20.47 -3.06
N PHE A 146 2.71 -20.52 -3.27
CA PHE A 146 2.11 -20.95 -4.53
C PHE A 146 1.32 -19.78 -5.12
N PRO A 147 1.65 -19.31 -6.34
CA PRO A 147 0.79 -18.37 -7.06
C PRO A 147 -0.61 -18.97 -7.24
N THR A 148 -1.64 -18.17 -6.99
CA THR A 148 -3.03 -18.62 -7.10
C THR A 148 -3.84 -17.68 -7.98
N ILE A 149 -5.05 -18.11 -8.33
CA ILE A 149 -6.06 -17.25 -8.95
C ILE A 149 -6.38 -16.04 -8.07
N ARG A 150 -6.93 -14.98 -8.67
CA ARG A 150 -7.39 -13.80 -7.94
C ARG A 150 -8.64 -14.14 -7.12
N LEU A 151 -8.46 -14.48 -5.84
CA LEU A 151 -9.54 -14.93 -4.95
C LEU A 151 -10.68 -13.91 -4.77
N LYS A 152 -10.42 -12.62 -5.02
CA LYS A 152 -11.45 -11.57 -5.01
C LYS A 152 -12.57 -11.84 -6.02
N ASP A 153 -12.28 -12.53 -7.12
CA ASP A 153 -13.28 -12.89 -8.15
C ASP A 153 -14.13 -14.11 -7.73
N HIS A 154 -13.77 -14.76 -6.62
CA HIS A 154 -14.42 -15.96 -6.07
C HIS A 154 -14.88 -15.78 -4.61
N GLN A 155 -15.23 -14.56 -4.22
CA GLN A 155 -15.60 -14.24 -2.83
C GLN A 155 -16.79 -15.05 -2.30
N ALA A 156 -17.75 -15.43 -3.16
CA ALA A 156 -18.92 -16.20 -2.75
C ALA A 156 -18.57 -17.66 -2.41
N SER A 157 -17.75 -18.31 -3.23
CA SER A 157 -17.37 -19.72 -3.06
C SER A 157 -16.20 -19.93 -2.10
N LYS A 158 -15.41 -18.88 -1.82
CA LYS A 158 -14.28 -18.89 -0.87
C LYS A 158 -13.35 -20.11 -1.04
N PRO A 159 -12.84 -20.41 -2.25
CA PRO A 159 -12.10 -21.65 -2.49
C PRO A 159 -10.85 -21.82 -1.60
N ALA A 160 -10.18 -20.72 -1.24
CA ALA A 160 -9.04 -20.77 -0.33
C ALA A 160 -9.38 -21.31 1.08
N SER A 161 -10.62 -21.14 1.57
CA SER A 161 -10.99 -21.68 2.88
C SER A 161 -11.16 -23.20 2.89
N ILE A 162 -11.27 -23.82 1.72
CA ILE A 162 -11.32 -25.29 1.58
C ILE A 162 -9.90 -25.87 1.62
N VAL A 163 -8.92 -25.13 1.09
CA VAL A 163 -7.52 -25.58 1.00
C VAL A 163 -6.73 -25.27 2.27
N GLY A 164 -7.02 -24.13 2.91
CA GLY A 164 -6.30 -23.65 4.09
C GLY A 164 -6.91 -24.04 5.44
N SER A 165 -7.97 -24.87 5.46
CA SER A 165 -8.57 -25.42 6.67
C SER A 165 -7.78 -26.59 7.24
#